data_AF-A0A3C0M8J1-F1
#
_entry.id   AF-A0A3C0M8J1-F1
#
_cell.length_a   1.000
_cell.length_b   1.000
_cell.length_c   1.000
_cell.angle_alpha   90.00
_cell.angle_beta   90.00
_cell.angle_gamma   90.00
#
_symmetry.space_group_name_H-M   'P 1'
#
loop_
_entity.id
_entity.type
_entity.pdbx_description
1 polymer ?
#
loop_
_entity_poly.entity_id
_entity_poly.type
_entity_poly.pdbx_seq_one_letter_code
_entity_poly.pdbx_strand_id
1 'polypeptide(L)' 'MNILLVTLDQFRGDMLGAAGHPIVRTPNLDRLAREGVLLKRHYTQSAPCSPGRASLYTGMYQMNHRVVANGTALDA' A
#
# COMPACT_ATOMS: atom_id res chain seq x y z
N MET A 1 22.90 5.16 3.42
CA MET A 1 21.44 5.26 3.57
C MET A 1 20.83 4.06 2.90
N ASN A 2 19.95 3.32 3.57
CA ASN A 2 19.26 2.15 3.02
C ASN A 2 17.75 2.41 3.04
N ILE A 3 17.02 1.83 2.10
CA ILE A 3 15.55 1.93 2.01
C ILE A 3 14.96 0.52 2.18
N LEU A 4 13.98 0.39 3.08
CA LEU A 4 13.20 -0.83 3.27
C LEU A 4 11.73 -0.56 2.91
N LEU A 5 11.28 -1.10 1.79
CA LEU A 5 9.88 -1.06 1.35
C LEU A 5 9.16 -2.34 1.77
N VAL A 6 8.22 -2.24 2.72
CA VAL A 6 7.38 -3.35 3.17
C VAL A 6 5.95 -3.15 2.67
N THR A 7 5.38 -4.15 1.99
CA THR A 7 3.98 -4.13 1.52
C THR A 7 3.20 -5.28 2.15
N LEU A 8 1.96 -5.02 2.56
CA LEU A 8 1.03 -6.04 3.05
C LEU A 8 -0.10 -6.20 2.02
N ASP A 9 -0.31 -7.41 1.51
CA ASP A 9 -1.43 -7.66 0.59
C ASP A 9 -2.76 -7.64 1.34
N GLN A 10 -3.78 -7.05 0.71
CA GLN A 10 -5.16 -6.99 1.21
C GLN A 10 -5.34 -6.34 2.61
N PHE A 11 -4.37 -5.55 3.07
CA PHE A 11 -4.45 -4.85 4.35
C PHE A 11 -5.37 -3.62 4.26
N ARG A 12 -6.44 -3.61 5.05
CA ARG A 12 -7.33 -2.44 5.15
C ARG A 12 -6.68 -1.35 6.00
N GLY A 13 -6.74 -0.10 5.54
CA GLY A 13 -6.17 1.04 6.27
C GLY A 13 -6.77 1.30 7.65
N ASP A 14 -7.99 0.82 7.90
CA ASP A 14 -8.66 0.92 9.21
C ASP A 14 -8.34 -0.24 10.15
N MET A 15 -7.71 -1.33 9.68
CA MET A 15 -7.30 -2.48 10.51
C MET A 15 -5.94 -2.24 11.18
N LEU A 16 -5.74 -1.04 11.74
CA LEU A 16 -4.50 -0.58 12.36
C LEU A 16 -4.80 0.09 13.70
N GLY A 17 -4.09 -0.30 14.76
CA GLY A 17 -4.22 0.30 16.10
C GLY A 17 -3.97 1.80 16.08
N ALA A 18 -2.91 2.25 15.41
CA ALA A 18 -2.61 3.67 15.18
C ALA A 18 -3.65 4.41 14.30
N ALA A 19 -4.53 3.70 13.60
CA ALA A 19 -5.68 4.28 12.90
C ALA A 19 -6.94 4.35 13.79
N GLY A 20 -6.87 3.88 15.04
CA GLY A 20 -7.97 3.94 16.01
C GLY A 20 -8.88 2.71 16.00
N HIS A 21 -8.45 1.58 15.43
CA HIS A 21 -9.26 0.36 15.44
C HIS A 21 -9.51 -0.12 16.90
N PRO A 22 -10.76 -0.42 17.30
CA PRO A 22 -11.07 -0.70 18.72
C PRO A 22 -10.55 -2.04 19.25
N ILE A 23 -10.36 -3.04 18.36
CA ILE A 23 -10.00 -4.43 18.73
C ILE A 23 -8.60 -4.84 18.24
N VAL A 24 -8.28 -4.58 16.97
CA VAL A 24 -7.00 -4.94 16.34
C VAL A 24 -5.82 -4.31 17.07
N ARG A 25 -4.82 -5.15 17.38
CA ARG A 25 -3.58 -4.75 18.05
C ARG A 25 -2.40 -4.91 17.10
N THR A 26 -1.72 -3.82 16.80
CA THR A 26 -0.58 -3.78 15.86
C THR A 26 0.63 -3.11 16.48
N PRO A 27 1.12 -3.54 17.66
CA PRO A 27 2.07 -2.77 18.47
C PRO A 27 3.36 -2.39 17.74
N ASN A 28 3.83 -3.24 16.82
CA ASN A 28 5.02 -2.97 16.00
C ASN A 28 4.78 -1.89 14.94
N LEU A 29 3.64 -1.91 14.25
CA LEU A 29 3.27 -0.86 13.29
C LEU A 29 2.89 0.43 14.00
N ASP A 30 2.26 0.34 15.17
CA ASP A 30 1.92 1.50 15.99
C ASP A 30 3.18 2.21 16.48
N ARG A 31 4.23 1.46 16.83
CA ARG A 31 5.55 2.03 17.16
C ARG A 31 6.16 2.74 15.95
N LEU A 32 6.14 2.12 14.77
CA LEU A 32 6.62 2.74 13.54
C LEU A 32 5.85 4.04 13.22
N ALA A 33 4.53 4.06 13.41
CA ALA A 33 3.71 5.23 13.19
C ALA A 33 4.00 6.38 14.19
N ARG A 34 4.35 6.06 15.45
CA ARG A 34 4.76 7.05 16.46
C ARG A 34 6.13 7.66 16.20
N GLU A 35 7.07 6.86 15.67
CA GLU A 35 8.44 7.28 15.35
C GLU A 35 8.55 7.92 13.95
N GLY A 36 7.47 7.93 13.17
CA GLY A 36 7.44 8.40 11.78
C GLY A 36 6.18 9.18 11.42
N VAL A 37 5.74 9.05 10.17
CA VAL A 37 4.58 9.76 9.62
C VAL A 37 3.52 8.75 9.16
N LEU A 38 2.29 8.89 9.67
CA LEU A 38 1.13 8.09 9.25
C LEU A 38 0.27 8.87 8.23
N LEU A 39 0.17 8.33 7.01
CA LEU A 39 -0.67 8.88 5.94
C LEU A 39 -2.13 8.42 6.10
N LYS A 40 -2.95 9.19 6.81
CA LYS A 40 -4.37 8.85 7.11
C LYS A 40 -5.30 8.79 5.89
N ARG A 41 -4.88 9.34 4.74
CA ARG A 41 -5.64 9.40 3.49
C ARG A 41 -4.84 8.79 2.34
N HIS A 42 -4.41 7.55 2.54
CA HIS A 42 -3.62 6.80 1.56
C HIS A 42 -4.54 5.91 0.71
N TYR A 43 -4.44 6.01 -0.61
CA TYR A 43 -5.27 5.26 -1.56
C TYR A 43 -4.38 4.47 -2.51
N THR A 44 -4.75 3.22 -2.78
CA THR A 44 -4.19 2.51 -3.92
C THR A 44 -4.69 3.15 -5.20
N GLN A 45 -3.82 3.25 -6.20
CA GLN A 45 -4.15 3.78 -7.50
C GLN A 45 -5.11 2.88 -8.30
N SER A 46 -5.04 1.57 -8.08
CA SER A 46 -5.89 0.58 -8.73
C SER A 46 -5.99 -0.70 -7.91
N ALA A 47 -6.97 -1.53 -8.26
CA ALA A 47 -7.15 -2.90 -7.78
C ALA A 47 -7.48 -3.79 -9.00
N PRO A 48 -7.19 -5.11 -9.00
CA PRO A 48 -6.66 -5.94 -7.90
C PRO A 48 -5.12 -5.85 -7.75
N CYS A 49 -4.47 -6.91 -7.24
CA CYS A 49 -3.07 -6.90 -6.81
C CYS A 49 -2.06 -6.51 -7.90
N SER A 50 -2.14 -7.05 -9.12
CA SER A 50 -1.18 -6.72 -10.19
C SER A 50 -1.24 -5.25 -10.63
N PRO A 51 -2.42 -4.68 -10.97
CA PRO A 51 -2.52 -3.25 -11.28
C PRO A 51 -2.05 -2.34 -10.13
N GLY A 52 -2.49 -2.60 -8.89
CA GLY A 52 -2.11 -1.79 -7.74
C GLY A 52 -0.60 -1.79 -7.49
N ARG A 53 0.06 -2.95 -7.65
CA ARG A 53 1.51 -3.08 -7.56
C ARG A 53 2.23 -2.38 -8.71
N ALA A 54 1.71 -2.48 -9.94
CA ALA A 54 2.28 -1.78 -11.09
C ALA A 54 2.28 -0.25 -10.86
N SER A 55 1.18 0.32 -10.36
CA SER A 55 1.14 1.74 -9.98
C SER A 55 2.15 2.08 -8.88
N LEU A 56 2.26 1.25 -7.82
CA LEU A 56 3.20 1.48 -6.72
C LEU A 56 4.66 1.46 -7.18
N TYR A 57 5.04 0.53 -8.07
CA TYR A 57 6.44 0.34 -8.48
C TYR A 57 6.88 1.31 -9.58
N THR A 58 5.96 1.76 -10.43
CA THR A 58 6.27 2.69 -11.53
C THR A 58 6.04 4.15 -11.16
N GLY A 59 5.30 4.44 -10.09
CA GLY A 59 4.86 5.79 -9.75
C GLY A 59 3.84 6.37 -10.74
N MET A 60 3.21 5.51 -11.56
CA MET A 60 2.29 5.92 -12.61
C MET A 60 0.83 5.57 -12.28
N TYR A 61 -0.11 6.32 -12.85
CA TYR A 61 -1.52 5.94 -12.91
C TYR A 61 -1.72 4.74 -13.86
N GLN A 62 -2.77 3.93 -13.63
CA GLN A 62 -3.12 2.78 -14.49
C GLN A 62 -3.34 3.15 -15.97
N MET A 63 -3.78 4.37 -16.23
CA MET A 63 -3.92 4.89 -17.60
C MET A 63 -2.58 4.98 -18.35
N ASN A 64 -1.46 5.11 -17.64
CA ASN A 64 -0.12 5.19 -18.22
C ASN A 64 0.56 3.82 -18.29
N HIS A 65 0.52 3.02 -17.22
CA HIS A 65 1.25 1.74 -17.15
C HIS A 65 0.49 0.53 -17.74
N ARG A 66 -0.80 0.69 -18.06
CA ARG A 66 -1.64 -0.27 -18.81
C ARG A 66 -1.84 -1.69 -18.25
N VAL A 67 -1.22 -2.05 -17.13
CA VAL A 67 -1.58 -3.24 -16.33
C VAL A 67 -3.00 -3.08 -15.77
N VAL A 68 -4.02 -3.61 -16.46
CA VAL A 68 -5.44 -3.41 -16.11
C VAL A 68 -6.07 -4.55 -15.31
N ALA A 69 -5.48 -5.75 -15.34
CA ALA A 69 -5.95 -6.90 -14.59
C ALA A 69 -4.79 -7.76 -14.08
N ASN A 70 -5.10 -8.74 -13.25
CA ASN A 70 -4.14 -9.78 -12.90
C ASN A 70 -3.76 -10.58 -14.14
N GLY A 71 -2.45 -10.73 -14.38
CA GLY A 71 -1.92 -11.41 -15.57
C GLY A 71 -1.68 -10.48 -16.77
N THR A 72 -2.15 -9.23 -16.75
CA THR A 72 -1.71 -8.24 -17.75
C THR A 72 -0.23 -7.94 -17.51
N ALA A 73 0.60 -8.20 -18.52
CA ALA A 73 2.02 -7.86 -18.43
C ALA A 73 2.20 -6.34 -18.32
N LEU A 74 3.22 -5.91 -17.58
CA LEU A 74 3.72 -4.55 -17.69
C LEU A 74 4.50 -4.49 -19.00
N ASP A 75 4.02 -3.68 -19.95
CA ASP A 75 4.72 -3.46 -21.21
C ASP A 75 6.16 -3.01 -20.89
N ALA A 76 7.15 -3.70 -21.46
CA ALA A 76 8.58 -3.44 -21.23
C ALA A 76 9.06 -2.18 -21.98
#